data_AF-A0A7X8PY95-F1
#
_entry.id   AF-A0A7X8PY95-F1
#
_cell.length_a   1.000
_cell.length_b   1.000
_cell.length_c   1.000
_cell.angle_alpha   90.00
_cell.angle_beta   90.00
_cell.angle_gamma   90.00
#
_symmetry.space_group_name_H-M   'P 1'
#
loop_
_entity.id
_entity.type
_entity.pdbx_description
1 polymer ?
#
loop_
_entity_poly.entity_id
_entity_poly.type
_entity_poly.pdbx_seq_one_letter_code
_entity_poly.pdbx_strand_id
1 'polypeptide(L)'
;MKGRHSIVRREFSEFLTSEDENKIKAAFEKDEIKPDDDINTSVDQTKSLSANIAWGLAYPSIDGDGRTEQGEPLAFLEKLYDIFSWGKCESTETICNKNRLRWYAVILRQWVSGNGLGMIIDKSLTYAQNSNNYKVRIGGQLIHYNHQLMMHRNIVMSETLQAIESVVLFSFANYFLRFSEAYKRIHCIEGEMNNDWYEFVEYGTINKLTIFLQRNGFSRETALFIRKHRSEYVVGLDDNKPVKIKKGHPQLWELQCDFRG
;
A
#
# COMPACT_ATOMS: atom_id res chain seq x y z
N MET A 1 25.28 -21.96 1.08
CA MET A 1 25.25 -21.39 2.46
C MET A 1 26.67 -21.30 3.03
N LYS A 2 27.10 -20.15 3.58
CA LYS A 2 28.49 -19.89 4.06
C LYS A 2 28.89 -20.59 5.40
N GLY A 3 28.38 -21.78 5.71
CA GLY A 3 28.79 -22.54 6.90
C GLY A 3 28.59 -21.83 8.26
N ARG A 4 27.73 -20.80 8.34
CA ARG A 4 27.53 -20.01 9.55
C ARG A 4 26.84 -20.84 10.65
N HIS A 5 27.35 -20.77 11.88
CA HIS A 5 26.69 -21.30 13.08
C HIS A 5 25.66 -20.29 13.59
N SER A 6 24.45 -20.32 13.02
CA SER A 6 23.36 -19.45 13.46
C SER A 6 22.65 -20.01 14.69
N ILE A 7 21.91 -19.16 15.41
CA ILE A 7 21.07 -19.58 16.55
C ILE A 7 20.12 -20.69 16.11
N VAL A 8 19.46 -20.52 14.96
CA VAL A 8 18.58 -21.53 14.38
C VAL A 8 19.30 -22.87 14.21
N ARG A 9 20.52 -22.89 13.64
CA ARG A 9 21.27 -24.14 13.49
C ARG A 9 21.58 -24.82 14.84
N ARG A 10 21.81 -24.04 15.90
CA ARG A 10 22.03 -24.58 17.25
C ARG A 10 20.75 -25.14 17.87
N GLU A 11 19.63 -24.45 17.76
CA GLU A 11 18.35 -24.92 18.33
C GLU A 11 17.87 -26.22 17.64
N PHE A 12 18.19 -26.41 16.36
CA PHE A 12 17.78 -27.59 15.60
C PHE A 12 18.84 -28.71 15.58
N SER A 13 20.00 -28.56 16.24
CA SER A 13 21.08 -29.55 16.15
C SER A 13 20.75 -30.89 16.80
N GLU A 14 19.84 -30.90 17.77
CA GLU A 14 19.36 -32.13 18.42
C GLU A 14 18.33 -32.89 17.57
N PHE A 15 17.75 -32.23 16.57
CA PHE A 15 16.67 -32.75 15.74
C PHE A 15 17.10 -33.11 14.30
N LEU A 16 18.30 -32.71 13.90
CA LEU A 16 18.79 -32.87 12.53
C LEU A 16 20.06 -33.72 12.50
N THR A 17 20.06 -34.76 11.67
CA THR A 17 21.30 -35.48 11.35
C THR A 17 22.10 -34.74 10.26
N SER A 18 23.38 -35.10 10.11
CA SER A 18 24.20 -34.59 9.00
C SER A 18 23.62 -34.93 7.62
N GLU A 19 22.87 -36.04 7.52
CA GLU A 19 22.17 -36.42 6.30
C GLU A 19 20.99 -35.50 6.01
N ASP A 20 20.22 -35.14 7.05
CA ASP A 20 19.10 -34.19 6.95
C ASP A 20 19.60 -32.78 6.58
N GLU A 21 20.70 -32.31 7.18
CA GLU A 21 21.31 -31.03 6.79
C GLU A 21 21.71 -31.01 5.31
N ASN A 22 22.25 -32.11 4.79
CA ASN A 22 22.66 -32.22 3.39
C ASN A 22 21.46 -32.27 2.45
N LYS A 23 20.38 -32.97 2.82
CA LYS A 23 19.11 -32.97 2.09
C LYS A 23 18.51 -31.57 2.03
N ILE A 24 18.50 -30.85 3.14
CA ILE A 24 18.03 -29.46 3.22
C ILE A 24 18.88 -28.57 2.30
N LYS A 25 20.22 -28.61 2.40
CA LYS A 25 21.10 -27.81 1.55
C LYS A 25 20.88 -28.11 0.06
N ALA A 26 20.78 -29.39 -0.32
CA ALA A 26 20.54 -29.79 -1.70
C ALA A 26 19.16 -29.36 -2.23
N ALA A 27 18.15 -29.28 -1.35
CA ALA A 27 16.84 -28.74 -1.73
C ALA A 27 16.91 -27.23 -2.03
N PHE A 28 17.63 -26.46 -1.20
CA PHE A 28 17.76 -25.01 -1.37
C PHE A 28 18.79 -24.58 -2.44
N GLU A 29 19.76 -25.43 -2.80
CA GLU A 29 20.71 -25.12 -3.89
C GLU A 29 20.09 -25.20 -5.29
N LYS A 30 18.97 -25.91 -5.44
CA LYS A 30 18.23 -26.03 -6.71
C LYS A 30 17.29 -24.85 -6.98
N ASP A 31 17.06 -24.00 -5.99
CA ASP A 31 16.17 -22.86 -6.15
C ASP A 31 16.86 -21.71 -6.89
N GLU A 32 16.30 -21.32 -8.04
CA GLU A 32 16.75 -20.14 -8.79
C GLU A 32 16.51 -18.82 -8.03
N ILE A 33 15.52 -18.82 -7.13
CA ILE A 33 15.20 -17.66 -6.29
C ILE A 33 16.15 -17.65 -5.09
N LYS A 34 17.18 -16.82 -5.21
CA LYS A 34 18.08 -16.51 -4.09
C LYS A 34 17.25 -15.88 -2.96
N PRO A 35 17.49 -16.25 -1.70
CA PRO A 35 16.96 -15.51 -0.57
C PRO A 35 17.40 -14.06 -0.72
N ASP A 36 16.42 -13.16 -0.82
CA ASP A 36 16.66 -11.73 -0.70
C ASP A 36 17.04 -11.42 0.76
N ASP A 37 17.82 -10.37 1.00
CA ASP A 37 18.19 -9.94 2.36
C ASP A 37 17.00 -9.29 3.11
N ASP A 38 15.80 -9.29 2.51
CA ASP A 38 14.60 -8.73 3.11
C ASP A 38 13.96 -9.64 4.16
N ILE A 39 13.75 -9.07 5.34
CA ILE A 39 13.26 -9.76 6.54
C ILE A 39 11.74 -10.05 6.47
N ASN A 40 11.01 -9.36 5.60
CA ASN A 40 9.55 -9.27 5.70
C ASN A 40 8.78 -10.37 4.94
N THR A 41 9.39 -11.11 4.02
CA THR A 41 8.73 -12.20 3.27
C THR A 41 9.60 -13.45 3.17
N SER A 42 8.98 -14.62 3.30
CA SER A 42 9.68 -15.90 3.15
C SER A 42 9.97 -16.22 1.67
N VAL A 43 10.94 -17.10 1.45
CA VAL A 43 11.30 -17.60 0.11
C VAL A 43 10.09 -18.22 -0.61
N ASP A 44 9.23 -18.94 0.12
CA ASP A 44 8.03 -19.58 -0.44
C ASP A 44 7.00 -18.56 -0.90
N GLN A 45 6.81 -17.47 -0.14
CA GLN A 45 5.93 -16.36 -0.55
C GLN A 45 6.45 -15.70 -1.83
N THR A 46 7.77 -15.47 -1.93
CA THR A 46 8.40 -14.89 -3.12
C THR A 46 8.25 -15.79 -4.36
N LYS A 47 8.40 -17.11 -4.20
CA LYS A 47 8.15 -18.09 -5.26
C LYS A 47 6.68 -18.08 -5.71
N SER A 48 5.77 -18.12 -4.75
CA SER A 48 4.32 -18.09 -5.00
C SER A 48 3.93 -16.84 -5.77
N LEU A 49 4.41 -15.67 -5.34
CA LEU A 49 4.19 -14.39 -6.03
C LEU A 49 4.72 -14.44 -7.47
N SER A 50 5.97 -14.86 -7.65
CA SER A 50 6.61 -14.90 -8.97
C SER A 50 5.86 -15.82 -9.94
N ALA A 51 5.43 -16.99 -9.47
CA ALA A 51 4.61 -17.89 -10.26
C ALA A 51 3.29 -17.23 -10.66
N ASN A 52 2.54 -16.65 -9.72
CA ASN A 52 1.25 -16.02 -10.01
C ASN A 52 1.38 -14.87 -11.01
N ILE A 53 2.44 -14.05 -10.91
CA ILE A 53 2.72 -12.98 -11.89
C ILE A 53 3.01 -13.58 -13.26
N ALA A 54 3.85 -14.62 -13.36
CA ALA A 54 4.13 -15.30 -14.62
C ALA A 54 2.86 -15.91 -15.26
N TRP A 55 1.88 -16.30 -14.44
CA TRP A 55 0.54 -16.76 -14.88
C TRP A 55 -0.46 -15.63 -15.16
N GLY A 56 -0.03 -14.37 -15.14
CA GLY A 56 -0.83 -13.21 -15.55
C GLY A 56 -1.48 -12.43 -14.41
N LEU A 57 -1.09 -12.64 -13.15
CA LEU A 57 -1.48 -11.74 -12.06
C LEU A 57 -0.88 -10.36 -12.30
N ALA A 58 -1.74 -9.35 -12.41
CA ALA A 58 -1.38 -7.95 -12.59
C ALA A 58 -2.14 -7.07 -11.59
N TYR A 59 -1.70 -5.83 -11.46
CA TYR A 59 -2.46 -4.83 -10.71
C TYR A 59 -3.83 -4.54 -11.34
N PRO A 60 -4.83 -4.14 -10.55
CA PRO A 60 -6.12 -3.67 -11.06
C PRO A 60 -5.96 -2.53 -12.07
N SER A 61 -6.86 -2.46 -13.05
CA SER A 61 -6.82 -1.40 -14.05
C SER A 61 -7.40 -0.11 -13.47
N ILE A 62 -6.72 1.01 -13.71
CA ILE A 62 -7.19 2.35 -13.31
C ILE A 62 -7.34 3.21 -14.56
N ASP A 63 -8.49 3.87 -14.70
CA ASP A 63 -8.69 4.90 -15.73
C ASP A 63 -8.01 6.23 -15.36
N GLY A 64 -8.01 7.19 -16.31
CA GLY A 64 -7.42 8.52 -16.09
C GLY A 64 -8.08 9.36 -14.98
N ASP A 65 -9.28 8.97 -14.53
CA ASP A 65 -10.00 9.62 -13.42
C ASP A 65 -9.74 8.94 -12.07
N GLY A 66 -8.86 7.93 -12.03
CA GLY A 66 -8.55 7.20 -10.80
C GLY A 66 -9.64 6.24 -10.37
N ARG A 67 -10.51 5.86 -11.31
CA ARG A 67 -11.57 4.88 -11.09
C ARG A 67 -11.07 3.51 -11.49
N THR A 68 -11.44 2.56 -10.66
CA THR A 68 -11.23 1.12 -10.83
C THR A 68 -12.59 0.46 -10.85
N GLU A 69 -12.74 -0.67 -11.53
CA GLU A 69 -13.96 -1.46 -11.36
C GLU A 69 -14.15 -1.83 -9.89
N GLN A 70 -15.39 -1.78 -9.38
CA GLN A 70 -15.65 -1.80 -7.92
C GLN A 70 -15.03 -3.01 -7.20
N GLY A 71 -14.98 -4.16 -7.88
CA GLY A 71 -14.47 -5.41 -7.32
C GLY A 71 -12.97 -5.64 -7.48
N GLU A 72 -12.30 -5.01 -8.45
CA GLU A 72 -10.93 -5.39 -8.79
C GLU A 72 -9.92 -5.20 -7.65
N PRO A 73 -9.90 -4.08 -6.90
CA PRO A 73 -8.97 -3.92 -5.79
C PRO A 73 -9.18 -4.96 -4.69
N LEU A 74 -10.43 -5.35 -4.43
CA LEU A 74 -10.72 -6.42 -3.46
C LEU A 74 -10.22 -7.76 -3.96
N ALA A 75 -10.55 -8.13 -5.20
CA ALA A 75 -10.11 -9.40 -5.79
C ALA A 75 -8.58 -9.51 -5.81
N PHE A 76 -7.88 -8.42 -6.11
CA PHE A 76 -6.43 -8.37 -6.05
C PHE A 76 -5.90 -8.56 -4.61
N LEU A 77 -6.48 -7.86 -3.63
CA LEU A 77 -6.10 -8.04 -2.22
C LEU A 77 -6.39 -9.47 -1.71
N GLU A 78 -7.46 -10.11 -2.16
CA GLU A 78 -7.76 -11.50 -1.83
C GLU A 78 -6.73 -12.47 -2.45
N LYS A 79 -6.25 -12.20 -3.67
CA LYS A 79 -5.14 -12.97 -4.26
C LYS A 79 -3.85 -12.81 -3.46
N LEU A 80 -3.52 -11.59 -3.06
CA LEU A 80 -2.34 -11.35 -2.22
C LEU A 80 -2.47 -12.00 -0.84
N TYR A 81 -3.66 -11.99 -0.24
CA TYR A 81 -3.94 -12.67 1.04
C TYR A 81 -3.53 -14.15 0.97
N ASP A 82 -3.87 -14.82 -0.13
CA ASP A 82 -3.57 -16.23 -0.32
C ASP A 82 -2.09 -16.45 -0.67
N ILE A 83 -1.51 -15.64 -1.57
CA ILE A 83 -0.09 -15.71 -1.98
C ILE A 83 0.85 -15.53 -0.81
N PHE A 84 0.61 -14.50 0.01
CA PHE A 84 1.43 -14.17 1.16
C PHE A 84 0.94 -14.86 2.44
N SER A 85 -0.13 -15.66 2.37
CA SER A 85 -0.68 -16.35 3.56
C SER A 85 -0.90 -15.41 4.75
N TRP A 86 -1.47 -14.22 4.52
CA TRP A 86 -1.64 -13.18 5.55
C TRP A 86 -2.36 -13.70 6.80
N GLY A 87 -3.30 -14.64 6.65
CA GLY A 87 -3.98 -15.27 7.80
C GLY A 87 -3.07 -16.01 8.80
N LYS A 88 -1.80 -16.29 8.44
CA LYS A 88 -0.81 -16.97 9.29
C LYS A 88 0.37 -16.07 9.66
N CYS A 89 0.73 -15.14 8.77
CA CYS A 89 1.94 -14.34 8.91
C CYS A 89 1.68 -12.95 9.50
N GLU A 90 0.45 -12.45 9.43
CA GLU A 90 0.12 -11.08 9.81
C GLU A 90 -0.65 -10.99 11.13
N SER A 91 -0.59 -9.82 11.75
CA SER A 91 -1.32 -9.54 12.98
C SER A 91 -2.83 -9.51 12.75
N THR A 92 -3.60 -10.00 13.72
CA THR A 92 -5.07 -9.89 13.76
C THR A 92 -5.57 -8.45 13.75
N GLU A 93 -4.72 -7.50 14.14
CA GLU A 93 -5.04 -6.07 14.17
C GLU A 93 -4.94 -5.41 12.78
N THR A 94 -4.20 -6.01 11.84
CA THR A 94 -3.95 -5.49 10.49
C THR A 94 -4.75 -6.26 9.42
N ILE A 95 -4.07 -7.06 8.59
CA ILE A 95 -4.59 -7.66 7.35
C ILE A 95 -4.85 -9.18 7.47
N CYS A 96 -4.58 -9.79 8.63
CA CYS A 96 -4.86 -11.20 8.89
C CYS A 96 -6.36 -11.55 8.76
N ASN A 97 -7.25 -10.63 9.13
CA ASN A 97 -8.69 -10.85 9.03
C ASN A 97 -9.20 -10.58 7.60
N LYS A 98 -9.43 -11.66 6.83
CA LYS A 98 -9.92 -11.59 5.44
C LYS A 98 -11.22 -10.79 5.30
N ASN A 99 -12.10 -10.81 6.31
CA ASN A 99 -13.37 -10.07 6.28
C ASN A 99 -13.20 -8.55 6.26
N ARG A 100 -12.04 -8.03 6.72
CA ARG A 100 -11.74 -6.60 6.69
C ARG A 100 -11.20 -6.13 5.33
N LEU A 101 -10.77 -7.03 4.45
CA LEU A 101 -10.22 -6.66 3.13
C LEU A 101 -11.21 -5.85 2.30
N ARG A 102 -12.51 -6.15 2.37
CA ARG A 102 -13.55 -5.37 1.66
C ARG A 102 -13.53 -3.90 2.08
N TRP A 103 -13.39 -3.64 3.38
CA TRP A 103 -13.32 -2.27 3.89
C TRP A 103 -11.99 -1.61 3.52
N TYR A 104 -10.88 -2.32 3.67
CA TYR A 104 -9.56 -1.81 3.27
C TYR A 104 -9.47 -1.51 1.78
N ALA A 105 -10.09 -2.31 0.91
CA ALA A 105 -10.18 -2.05 -0.53
C ALA A 105 -10.90 -0.73 -0.85
N VAL A 106 -11.93 -0.39 -0.07
CA VAL A 106 -12.63 0.89 -0.19
C VAL A 106 -11.71 2.04 0.22
N ILE A 107 -11.04 1.93 1.37
CA ILE A 107 -10.09 2.97 1.85
C ILE A 107 -8.93 3.15 0.86
N LEU A 108 -8.33 2.04 0.41
CA LEU A 108 -7.26 2.03 -0.58
C LEU A 108 -7.68 2.76 -1.86
N ARG A 109 -8.88 2.46 -2.40
CA ARG A 109 -9.42 3.15 -3.56
C ARG A 109 -9.57 4.65 -3.31
N GLN A 110 -10.18 5.03 -2.18
CA GLN A 110 -10.34 6.46 -1.86
C GLN A 110 -8.99 7.18 -1.74
N TRP A 111 -7.99 6.49 -1.18
CA TRP A 111 -6.64 6.99 -1.03
C TRP A 111 -5.98 7.24 -2.39
N VAL A 112 -5.87 6.23 -3.25
CA VAL A 112 -5.17 6.33 -4.54
C VAL A 112 -5.90 7.22 -5.55
N SER A 113 -7.20 7.47 -5.40
CA SER A 113 -7.91 8.48 -6.22
C SER A 113 -7.49 9.93 -5.88
N GLY A 114 -6.64 10.17 -4.88
CA GLY A 114 -6.19 11.52 -4.53
C GLY A 114 -7.18 12.30 -3.66
N ASN A 115 -8.08 11.62 -2.97
CA ASN A 115 -8.97 12.27 -2.00
C ASN A 115 -8.16 12.66 -0.75
N GLY A 116 -8.37 13.88 -0.26
CA GLY A 116 -7.79 14.32 1.00
C GLY A 116 -8.36 13.55 2.20
N LEU A 117 -7.59 13.46 3.29
CA LEU A 117 -7.95 12.72 4.50
C LEU A 117 -9.37 13.06 5.01
N GLY A 118 -9.72 14.35 5.07
CA GLY A 118 -11.04 14.80 5.50
C GLY A 118 -12.19 14.22 4.68
N MET A 119 -12.02 14.09 3.36
CA MET A 119 -13.02 13.50 2.48
C MET A 119 -13.15 11.99 2.67
N ILE A 120 -12.04 11.29 2.94
CA ILE A 120 -12.08 9.85 3.25
C ILE A 120 -12.81 9.63 4.57
N ILE A 121 -12.51 10.44 5.59
CA ILE A 121 -13.18 10.42 6.89
C ILE A 121 -14.69 10.70 6.75
N ASP A 122 -15.07 11.72 5.99
CA ASP A 122 -16.47 12.08 5.77
C ASP A 122 -17.25 10.95 5.10
N LYS A 123 -16.65 10.26 4.12
CA LYS A 123 -17.22 9.06 3.50
C LYS A 123 -17.36 7.92 4.50
N SER A 124 -16.37 7.69 5.37
CA SER A 124 -16.47 6.68 6.43
C SER A 124 -17.60 6.98 7.42
N LEU A 125 -17.76 8.24 7.82
CA LEU A 125 -18.85 8.67 8.71
C LEU A 125 -20.22 8.50 8.04
N THR A 126 -20.33 8.91 6.78
CA THR A 126 -21.56 8.76 5.99
C THR A 126 -21.94 7.28 5.83
N TYR A 127 -20.95 6.42 5.56
CA TYR A 127 -21.18 4.97 5.50
C TYR A 127 -21.64 4.40 6.84
N ALA A 128 -21.00 4.79 7.95
CA ALA A 128 -21.39 4.34 9.29
C ALA A 128 -22.82 4.77 9.66
N GLN A 129 -23.21 5.99 9.28
CA GLN A 129 -24.56 6.51 9.51
C GLN A 129 -25.63 5.80 8.67
N ASN A 130 -25.33 5.48 7.42
CA ASN A 130 -26.29 4.86 6.50
C ASN A 130 -26.37 3.33 6.65
N SER A 131 -25.47 2.73 7.44
CA SER A 131 -25.42 1.29 7.66
C SER A 131 -26.24 0.91 8.89
N ASN A 132 -27.40 0.26 8.70
CA ASN A 132 -28.32 -0.12 9.78
C ASN A 132 -27.69 -0.88 10.96
N ASN A 133 -26.59 -1.61 10.72
CA ASN A 133 -25.93 -2.45 11.73
C ASN A 133 -24.47 -2.04 11.99
N TYR A 134 -24.08 -0.79 11.69
CA TYR A 134 -22.73 -0.35 12.05
C TYR A 134 -22.58 -0.31 13.57
N LYS A 135 -21.49 -0.91 14.07
CA LYS A 135 -21.17 -0.94 15.49
C LYS A 135 -19.79 -0.35 15.72
N VAL A 136 -19.65 0.38 16.81
CA VAL A 136 -18.36 0.89 17.30
C VAL A 136 -17.97 0.14 18.56
N ARG A 137 -16.67 -0.03 18.79
CA ARG A 137 -16.15 -0.71 19.97
C ARG A 137 -15.84 0.31 21.07
N ILE A 138 -16.51 0.21 22.21
CA ILE A 138 -16.28 1.07 23.39
C ILE A 138 -16.07 0.19 24.61
N GLY A 139 -14.93 0.34 25.29
CA GLY A 139 -14.61 -0.45 26.48
C GLY A 139 -14.64 -1.98 26.24
N GLY A 140 -14.28 -2.42 25.02
CA GLY A 140 -14.32 -3.83 24.63
C GLY A 140 -15.68 -4.34 24.14
N GLN A 141 -16.76 -3.56 24.27
CA GLN A 141 -18.10 -3.94 23.86
C GLN A 141 -18.46 -3.33 22.49
N LEU A 142 -19.20 -4.08 21.68
CA LEU A 142 -19.74 -3.60 20.40
C LEU A 142 -21.12 -2.99 20.63
N ILE A 143 -21.24 -1.68 20.38
CA ILE A 143 -22.49 -0.93 20.53
C ILE A 143 -22.91 -0.33 19.19
N HIS A 144 -24.21 -0.12 18.99
CA HIS A 144 -24.72 0.49 17.77
C HIS A 144 -24.18 1.92 17.61
N TYR A 145 -23.78 2.25 16.38
CA TYR A 145 -23.32 3.58 16.05
C TYR A 145 -24.43 4.62 16.19
N ASN A 146 -24.08 5.80 16.70
CA ASN A 146 -24.97 6.93 16.84
C ASN A 146 -24.21 8.19 16.39
N HIS A 147 -24.60 8.73 15.25
CA HIS A 147 -23.96 9.91 14.65
C HIS A 147 -24.03 11.15 15.55
N GLN A 148 -25.04 11.27 16.42
CA GLN A 148 -25.20 12.42 17.31
C GLN A 148 -24.13 12.45 18.42
N LEU A 149 -23.53 11.29 18.75
CA LEU A 149 -22.51 11.19 19.78
C LEU A 149 -21.12 11.48 19.21
N MET A 150 -20.45 12.52 19.72
CA MET A 150 -19.09 12.89 19.30
C MET A 150 -18.11 11.73 19.49
N MET A 151 -18.21 10.99 20.59
CA MET A 151 -17.36 9.82 20.86
C MET A 151 -17.46 8.76 19.76
N HIS A 152 -18.67 8.46 19.27
CA HIS A 152 -18.86 7.45 18.22
C HIS A 152 -18.26 7.92 16.90
N ARG A 153 -18.42 9.20 16.56
CA ARG A 153 -17.78 9.80 15.38
C ARG A 153 -16.26 9.73 15.47
N ASN A 154 -15.68 10.10 16.62
CA ASN A 154 -14.24 10.05 16.84
C ASN A 154 -13.67 8.63 16.71
N ILE A 155 -14.42 7.60 17.12
CA ILE A 155 -14.02 6.20 16.92
C ILE A 155 -13.94 5.88 15.42
N VAL A 156 -14.98 6.20 14.64
CA VAL A 156 -14.96 5.96 13.18
C VAL A 156 -13.83 6.73 12.49
N MET A 157 -13.58 7.97 12.91
CA MET A 157 -12.45 8.78 12.42
C MET A 157 -11.11 8.11 12.73
N SER A 158 -10.91 7.69 13.98
CA SER A 158 -9.69 7.02 14.45
C SER A 158 -9.46 5.70 13.72
N GLU A 159 -10.48 4.85 13.61
CA GLU A 159 -10.42 3.58 12.85
C GLU A 159 -10.06 3.82 11.38
N THR A 160 -10.61 4.87 10.77
CA THR A 160 -10.31 5.25 9.38
C THR A 160 -8.85 5.67 9.23
N LEU A 161 -8.34 6.54 10.11
CA LEU A 161 -6.95 7.00 10.09
C LEU A 161 -5.98 5.83 10.32
N GLN A 162 -6.29 4.97 11.30
CA GLN A 162 -5.48 3.78 11.59
C GLN A 162 -5.45 2.82 10.38
N ALA A 163 -6.56 2.65 9.67
CA ALA A 163 -6.58 1.85 8.44
C ALA A 163 -5.71 2.46 7.33
N ILE A 164 -5.68 3.79 7.20
CA ILE A 164 -4.79 4.45 6.25
C ILE A 164 -3.32 4.23 6.63
N GLU A 165 -2.95 4.48 7.88
CA GLU A 165 -1.56 4.42 8.33
C GLU A 165 -1.04 2.98 8.39
N SER A 166 -1.69 2.10 9.17
CA SER A 166 -1.15 0.77 9.46
C SER A 166 -1.44 -0.25 8.35
N VAL A 167 -2.49 -0.04 7.56
CA VAL A 167 -2.88 -1.00 6.50
C VAL A 167 -2.51 -0.49 5.13
N VAL A 168 -2.95 0.69 4.71
CA VAL A 168 -2.66 1.18 3.35
C VAL A 168 -1.19 1.58 3.21
N LEU A 169 -0.70 2.49 4.05
CA LEU A 169 0.64 3.08 3.94
C LEU A 169 1.75 2.17 4.45
N PHE A 170 1.46 1.28 5.39
CA PHE A 170 2.46 0.33 5.90
C PHE A 170 2.31 -1.03 5.24
N SER A 171 1.25 -1.77 5.57
CA SER A 171 1.13 -3.18 5.16
C SER A 171 1.05 -3.34 3.64
N PHE A 172 0.06 -2.70 2.98
CA PHE A 172 -0.13 -2.80 1.54
C PHE A 172 1.03 -2.20 0.77
N ALA A 173 1.57 -1.05 1.19
CA ALA A 173 2.74 -0.46 0.55
C ALA A 173 3.93 -1.45 0.51
N ASN A 174 4.21 -2.15 1.60
CA ASN A 174 5.29 -3.15 1.64
C ASN A 174 5.03 -4.31 0.66
N TYR A 175 3.82 -4.88 0.65
CA TYR A 175 3.49 -5.96 -0.27
C TYR A 175 3.42 -5.50 -1.73
N PHE A 176 2.99 -4.26 -1.99
CA PHE A 176 2.92 -3.68 -3.32
C PHE A 176 4.31 -3.36 -3.87
N LEU A 177 5.24 -2.90 -3.02
CA LEU A 177 6.64 -2.75 -3.42
C LEU A 177 7.18 -4.08 -3.95
N ARG A 178 6.99 -5.17 -3.20
CA ARG A 178 7.43 -6.52 -3.60
C ARG A 178 6.76 -7.00 -4.87
N PHE A 179 5.46 -6.77 -5.00
CA PHE A 179 4.74 -7.06 -6.23
C PHE A 179 5.36 -6.31 -7.42
N SER A 180 5.59 -5.00 -7.28
CA SER A 180 6.11 -4.15 -8.35
C SER A 180 7.52 -4.56 -8.77
N GLU A 181 8.41 -4.87 -7.83
CA GLU A 181 9.76 -5.37 -8.11
C GLU A 181 9.73 -6.72 -8.82
N ALA A 182 8.92 -7.67 -8.34
CA ALA A 182 8.78 -8.98 -8.96
C ALA A 182 8.19 -8.86 -10.38
N TYR A 183 7.18 -8.00 -10.55
CA TYR A 183 6.54 -7.73 -11.83
C TYR A 183 7.54 -7.14 -12.83
N LYS A 184 8.30 -6.11 -12.44
CA LYS A 184 9.35 -5.51 -13.27
C LYS A 184 10.40 -6.54 -13.69
N ARG A 185 10.84 -7.40 -12.77
CA ARG A 185 11.83 -8.45 -13.04
C ARG A 185 11.32 -9.49 -14.04
N ILE A 186 10.11 -10.00 -13.86
CA ILE A 186 9.51 -11.05 -14.71
C ILE A 186 9.20 -10.52 -16.12
N HIS A 187 8.75 -9.27 -16.22
CA HIS A 187 8.40 -8.64 -17.49
C HIS A 187 9.54 -7.82 -18.13
N CYS A 188 10.75 -7.88 -17.56
CA CYS A 188 11.94 -7.14 -18.02
C CYS A 188 11.70 -5.63 -18.22
N ILE A 189 11.04 -4.98 -17.25
CA ILE A 189 10.76 -3.54 -17.25
C ILE A 189 11.93 -2.81 -16.59
N GLU A 190 12.68 -2.01 -17.36
CA GLU A 190 13.87 -1.27 -16.88
C GLU A 190 13.57 0.13 -16.32
N GLY A 191 12.29 0.52 -16.18
CA GLY A 191 11.89 1.87 -15.77
C GLY A 191 10.59 1.96 -14.98
N GLU A 192 9.92 3.11 -15.08
CA GLU A 192 8.64 3.35 -14.42
C GLU A 192 7.52 2.50 -15.03
N MET A 193 6.65 1.97 -14.16
CA MET A 193 5.43 1.29 -14.58
C MET A 193 4.31 2.32 -14.71
N ASN A 194 3.50 2.22 -15.77
CA ASN A 194 2.35 3.12 -15.94
C ASN A 194 1.22 2.86 -14.93
N ASN A 195 1.06 1.61 -14.47
CA ASN A 195 0.05 1.18 -13.50
C ASN A 195 0.73 0.63 -12.25
N ASP A 196 1.49 1.49 -11.56
CA ASP A 196 2.27 1.14 -10.37
C ASP A 196 1.47 1.48 -9.10
N TRP A 197 0.73 0.51 -8.57
CA TRP A 197 -0.07 0.74 -7.36
C TRP A 197 0.78 0.98 -6.11
N TYR A 198 2.05 0.56 -6.11
CA TYR A 198 2.97 0.93 -5.02
C TYR A 198 3.20 2.45 -5.03
N GLU A 199 3.55 3.02 -6.18
CA GLU A 199 3.68 4.47 -6.36
C GLU A 199 2.38 5.20 -5.98
N PHE A 200 1.23 4.71 -6.45
CA PHE A 200 -0.05 5.36 -6.17
C PHE A 200 -0.41 5.36 -4.69
N VAL A 201 -0.04 4.30 -3.96
CA VAL A 201 -0.20 4.22 -2.51
C VAL A 201 0.76 5.17 -1.80
N GLU A 202 2.03 5.17 -2.18
CA GLU A 202 3.07 6.03 -1.60
C GLU A 202 2.67 7.52 -1.66
N TYR A 203 2.22 7.97 -2.83
CA TYR A 203 1.84 9.37 -3.05
C TYR A 203 0.36 9.67 -2.81
N GLY A 204 -0.44 8.63 -2.52
CA GLY A 204 -1.88 8.72 -2.34
C GLY A 204 -2.60 9.35 -3.52
N THR A 205 -2.14 9.10 -4.75
CA THR A 205 -2.76 9.62 -5.96
C THR A 205 -2.23 8.91 -7.19
N ILE A 206 -3.07 8.75 -8.21
CA ILE A 206 -2.66 8.34 -9.56
C ILE A 206 -2.24 9.51 -10.47
N ASN A 207 -2.37 10.75 -9.99
CA ASN A 207 -2.12 11.93 -10.80
C ASN A 207 -0.61 12.19 -10.91
N LYS A 208 -0.05 11.98 -12.10
CA LYS A 208 1.39 12.16 -12.37
C LYS A 208 1.95 13.53 -11.97
N LEU A 209 1.18 14.62 -12.11
CA LEU A 209 1.61 15.95 -11.66
C LEU A 209 1.72 16.01 -10.12
N THR A 210 0.74 15.49 -9.40
CA THR A 210 0.79 15.45 -7.92
C THR A 210 1.92 14.53 -7.43
N ILE A 211 2.15 13.38 -8.07
CA ILE A 211 3.29 12.50 -7.79
C ILE A 211 4.61 13.24 -8.02
N PHE A 212 4.77 13.88 -9.19
CA PHE A 212 5.95 14.66 -9.52
C PHE A 212 6.23 15.75 -8.49
N LEU A 213 5.21 16.51 -8.07
CA LEU A 213 5.39 17.56 -7.06
C LEU A 213 5.83 16.96 -5.71
N GLN A 214 5.20 15.89 -5.25
CA GLN A 214 5.56 15.26 -3.96
C GLN A 214 6.98 14.67 -4.00
N ARG A 215 7.40 14.05 -5.10
CA ARG A 215 8.79 13.61 -5.32
C ARG A 215 9.81 14.74 -5.21
N ASN A 216 9.40 15.96 -5.53
CA ASN A 216 10.22 17.16 -5.42
C ASN A 216 10.07 17.87 -4.05
N GLY A 217 9.47 17.20 -3.06
CA GLY A 217 9.40 17.68 -1.67
C GLY A 217 8.19 18.54 -1.33
N PHE A 218 7.20 18.67 -2.23
CA PHE A 218 5.95 19.34 -1.87
C PHE A 218 5.11 18.43 -0.96
N SER A 219 4.49 19.00 0.07
CA SER A 219 3.47 18.27 0.84
C SER A 219 2.29 17.88 -0.06
N ARG A 220 1.55 16.85 0.33
CA ARG A 220 0.40 16.38 -0.44
C ARG A 220 -0.65 17.47 -0.61
N GLU A 221 -0.93 18.21 0.45
CA GLU A 221 -1.88 19.32 0.47
C GLU A 221 -1.46 20.41 -0.51
N THR A 222 -0.17 20.77 -0.53
CA THR A 222 0.37 21.74 -1.48
C THR A 222 0.31 21.23 -2.91
N ALA A 223 0.66 19.96 -3.14
CA ALA A 223 0.60 19.35 -4.46
C ALA A 223 -0.85 19.28 -4.99
N LEU A 224 -1.83 19.00 -4.13
CA LEU A 224 -3.25 19.05 -4.44
C LEU A 224 -3.73 20.48 -4.72
N PHE A 225 -3.27 21.46 -3.95
CA PHE A 225 -3.56 22.88 -4.16
C PHE A 225 -3.04 23.38 -5.51
N ILE A 226 -1.78 23.09 -5.84
CA ILE A 226 -1.15 23.43 -7.14
C ILE A 226 -1.91 22.76 -8.27
N ARG A 227 -2.31 21.49 -8.13
CA ARG A 227 -3.14 20.80 -9.12
C ARG A 227 -4.48 21.50 -9.34
N LYS A 228 -5.15 21.94 -8.27
CA LYS A 228 -6.44 22.64 -8.36
C LYS A 228 -6.31 24.00 -9.07
N HIS A 229 -5.18 24.67 -8.91
CA HIS A 229 -4.88 25.98 -9.51
C HIS A 229 -3.85 25.85 -10.65
N ARG A 230 -3.97 24.78 -11.45
CA ARG A 230 -2.96 24.41 -12.47
C ARG A 230 -2.63 25.55 -13.43
N SER A 231 -3.64 26.30 -13.88
CA SER A 231 -3.46 27.45 -14.81
C SER A 231 -2.59 28.56 -14.22
N GLU A 232 -2.59 28.70 -12.90
CA GLU A 232 -1.84 29.73 -12.19
C GLU A 232 -0.38 29.29 -12.02
N TYR A 233 -0.15 28.05 -11.59
CA TYR A 233 1.15 27.61 -11.08
C TYR A 233 1.98 26.75 -12.05
N VAL A 234 1.38 26.09 -13.05
CA VAL A 234 2.04 25.07 -13.87
C VAL A 234 2.22 25.54 -15.31
N VAL A 235 3.41 25.35 -15.86
CA VAL A 235 3.74 25.61 -17.28
C VAL A 235 4.28 24.34 -17.93
N GLY A 236 3.66 23.97 -19.06
CA GLY A 236 4.10 22.88 -19.93
C GLY A 236 3.77 21.49 -19.38
N LEU A 237 2.68 20.91 -19.88
CA LEU A 237 2.42 19.47 -19.81
C LEU A 237 1.61 19.10 -21.06
N ASP A 238 2.30 19.03 -22.19
CA ASP A 238 2.08 17.96 -23.17
C ASP A 238 3.18 16.94 -22.89
N ASP A 239 2.90 15.64 -23.07
CA ASP A 239 3.65 14.47 -22.59
C ASP A 239 5.17 14.41 -22.90
N ASN A 240 5.73 15.43 -23.54
CA ASN A 240 7.14 15.57 -23.91
C ASN A 240 7.85 16.83 -23.37
N LYS A 241 7.27 17.61 -22.45
CA LYS A 241 7.93 18.81 -21.89
C LYS A 241 8.08 18.75 -20.36
N PRO A 242 9.24 19.19 -19.81
CA PRO A 242 9.46 19.21 -18.38
C PRO A 242 8.51 20.20 -17.70
N VAL A 243 7.86 19.74 -16.63
CA VAL A 243 6.98 20.55 -15.79
C VAL A 243 7.78 21.70 -15.17
N LYS A 244 7.40 22.95 -15.44
CA LYS A 244 7.99 24.12 -14.78
C LYS A 244 6.96 24.80 -13.90
N ILE A 245 7.36 25.15 -12.68
CA ILE A 245 6.57 25.98 -11.77
C ILE A 245 6.82 27.44 -12.14
N LYS A 246 5.77 28.26 -12.26
CA LYS A 246 5.94 29.70 -12.53
C LYS A 246 6.71 30.36 -11.37
N LYS A 247 7.83 31.00 -11.68
CA LYS A 247 8.63 31.75 -10.71
C LYS A 247 7.94 33.10 -10.44
N GLY A 248 7.65 33.42 -9.18
CA GLY A 248 7.21 34.76 -8.77
C GLY A 248 5.76 34.92 -8.25
N HIS A 249 5.06 33.83 -7.90
CA HIS A 249 3.79 33.99 -7.17
C HIS A 249 4.07 34.20 -5.66
N PRO A 250 3.56 35.28 -5.03
CA PRO A 250 3.82 35.58 -3.61
C PRO A 250 3.36 34.52 -2.62
N GLN A 251 2.62 33.49 -3.03
CA GLN A 251 2.16 32.42 -2.14
C GLN A 251 3.03 31.16 -2.22
N LEU A 252 3.85 31.00 -3.27
CA LEU A 252 4.68 29.80 -3.44
C LEU A 252 5.92 29.78 -2.54
N TRP A 253 6.46 30.95 -2.16
CA TRP A 253 7.62 31.03 -1.26
C TRP A 253 7.23 30.76 0.19
N GLU A 254 6.05 31.22 0.63
CA GLU A 254 5.51 30.90 1.96
C GLU A 254 5.27 29.39 2.11
N LEU A 255 4.67 28.74 1.09
CA LEU A 255 4.41 27.29 1.08
C LEU A 255 5.67 26.41 1.08
N GLN A 256 6.82 26.95 0.64
CA GLN A 256 8.11 26.23 0.62
C GLN A 256 8.92 26.47 1.91
N CYS A 257 8.64 27.54 2.65
CA CYS A 257 9.36 27.94 3.85
C CYS A 257 8.83 27.33 5.15
N ASP A 258 7.57 26.84 5.17
CA ASP A 258 6.99 26.15 6.34
C ASP A 258 7.57 24.75 6.64
N PHE A 259 8.57 24.29 5.88
CA PHE A 259 9.23 22.98 6.06
C PHE A 259 10.72 23.06 6.42
N ARG A 260 11.22 24.22 6.86
CA ARG A 260 12.55 24.35 7.51
C ARG A 260 12.44 24.90 8.94
N GLY A 261 11.51 24.34 9.71
CA GLY A 261 11.39 24.53 11.16
C GLY A 261 11.50 23.20 11.87
#